data_AF-A0AAW5S614-F1
#
_entry.id   AF-A0AAW5S614-F1
#
_cell.length_a   1.000
_cell.length_b   1.000
_cell.length_c   1.000
_cell.angle_alpha   90.00
_cell.angle_beta   90.00
_cell.angle_gamma   90.00
#
_symmetry.space_group_name_H-M   'P 1'
#
loop_
_entity.id
_entity.type
_entity.pdbx_description
1 polymer ?
#
loop_
_entity_poly.entity_id
_entity_poly.type
_entity_poly.pdbx_seq_one_letter_code
_entity_poly.pdbx_strand_id
1 'polypeptide(L)'
;MSAGATHRQLPVRVDPREGEAIDSWLEATARQIKATVGAVARAADLQIASRPDWIRWVSADQLRAVQAATGVPREAVRAMTLSTYDGVALELDPVSHRRFRSAL
;
A
#
# COMPACT_ATOMS: atom_id res chain seq x y z
N MET A 1 20.44 -20.91 -14.04
CA MET A 1 19.45 -21.54 -13.13
C MET A 1 19.16 -20.58 -11.99
N SER A 2 17.98 -19.97 -11.98
CA SER A 2 17.29 -19.56 -10.75
C SER A 2 15.81 -19.72 -11.05
N ALA A 3 15.15 -20.62 -10.33
CA ALA A 3 13.73 -20.92 -10.53
C ALA A 3 12.92 -19.64 -10.28
N GLY A 4 12.13 -19.21 -11.27
CA GLY A 4 11.21 -18.12 -11.09
C GLY A 4 10.23 -18.49 -9.98
N ALA A 5 10.39 -17.86 -8.81
CA ALA A 5 9.38 -17.95 -7.77
C ALA A 5 8.10 -17.37 -8.37
N THR A 6 7.17 -18.25 -8.73
CA THR A 6 5.85 -17.85 -9.19
C THR A 6 5.26 -17.05 -8.04
N HIS A 7 5.22 -15.71 -8.15
CA HIS A 7 4.61 -14.85 -7.14
C HIS A 7 3.15 -15.27 -7.08
N ARG A 8 2.80 -16.12 -6.12
CA ARG A 8 1.43 -16.55 -5.92
C ARG A 8 0.68 -15.33 -5.41
N GLN A 9 -0.26 -14.86 -6.22
CA GLN A 9 -1.25 -13.90 -5.77
C GLN A 9 -2.00 -14.47 -4.56
N LEU A 10 -2.49 -13.58 -3.70
CA LEU A 10 -3.37 -13.93 -2.62
C LEU A 10 -4.56 -14.74 -3.18
N PRO A 11 -4.99 -15.79 -2.46
CA PRO A 11 -6.02 -16.71 -2.94
C PRO A 11 -7.40 -16.04 -3.12
N VAL A 12 -7.61 -14.88 -2.48
CA VAL A 12 -8.82 -14.07 -2.61
C VAL A 12 -8.38 -12.64 -2.91
N ARG A 13 -9.03 -12.04 -3.90
CA ARG A 13 -8.88 -10.61 -4.23
C ARG A 13 -9.95 -9.82 -3.49
N VAL A 14 -9.55 -8.74 -2.86
CA VAL A 14 -10.44 -7.77 -2.24
C VAL A 14 -10.22 -6.45 -2.96
N ASP A 15 -11.23 -6.01 -3.69
CA ASP A 15 -11.16 -4.75 -4.42
C ASP A 15 -11.22 -3.58 -3.43
N PRO A 16 -10.32 -2.59 -3.56
CA PRO A 16 -10.41 -1.36 -2.79
C PRO A 16 -11.71 -0.60 -3.07
N ARG A 17 -12.23 0.10 -2.05
CA ARG A 17 -13.32 1.06 -2.24
C ARG A 17 -12.76 2.41 -2.69
N GLU A 18 -13.60 3.21 -3.34
CA GLU A 18 -13.27 4.59 -3.69
C GLU A 18 -12.97 5.41 -2.43
N GLY A 19 -11.82 6.10 -2.40
CA GLY A 19 -11.37 6.89 -1.25
C GLY A 19 -10.92 6.08 -0.03
N GLU A 20 -10.86 4.74 -0.12
CA GLU A 20 -10.40 3.88 0.97
C GLU A 20 -8.92 4.13 1.29
N ALA A 21 -8.56 4.09 2.57
CA ALA A 21 -7.16 4.17 2.98
C ALA A 21 -6.48 2.80 2.89
N ILE A 22 -5.18 2.79 2.60
CA ILE A 22 -4.41 1.55 2.36
C ILE A 22 -4.39 0.62 3.59
N ASP A 23 -4.35 1.17 4.80
CA ASP A 23 -4.42 0.41 6.05
C ASP A 23 -5.81 -0.24 6.24
N SER A 24 -6.88 0.50 5.95
CA SER A 24 -8.25 -0.01 5.97
C SER A 24 -8.45 -1.15 4.96
N TRP A 25 -7.93 -1.01 3.75
CA TRP A 25 -7.99 -2.06 2.73
C TRP A 25 -7.16 -3.31 3.11
N LEU A 26 -5.97 -3.13 3.71
CA LEU A 26 -5.16 -4.24 4.21
C LEU A 26 -5.86 -4.99 5.35
N GLU A 27 -6.58 -4.29 6.24
CA GLU A 27 -7.41 -4.89 7.28
C GLU A 27 -8.57 -5.70 6.70
N ALA A 28 -9.27 -5.16 5.70
CA ALA A 28 -10.35 -5.87 5.01
C ALA A 28 -9.82 -7.14 4.32
N THR A 29 -8.67 -7.03 3.66
CA THR A 29 -7.98 -8.16 3.01
C THR A 29 -7.60 -9.23 4.03
N ALA A 30 -6.97 -8.82 5.14
CA ALA A 30 -6.56 -9.72 6.21
C ALA A 30 -7.75 -10.46 6.82
N ARG A 31 -8.86 -9.75 7.07
CA ARG A 31 -10.11 -10.35 7.57
C ARG A 31 -10.66 -11.38 6.59
N GLN A 32 -10.67 -11.08 5.29
CA GLN A 32 -11.21 -11.97 4.26
C GLN A 32 -10.44 -13.29 4.16
N ILE A 33 -9.10 -13.24 4.25
CA ILE A 33 -8.24 -14.42 4.15
C ILE A 33 -7.90 -15.04 5.53
N LYS A 34 -8.51 -14.54 6.61
CA LYS A 34 -8.27 -14.97 8.00
C LYS A 34 -6.79 -14.92 8.39
N ALA A 35 -6.11 -13.85 8.00
CA ALA A 35 -4.71 -13.57 8.33
C ALA A 35 -4.57 -12.29 9.18
N THR A 36 -3.34 -11.95 9.55
CA THR A 36 -3.03 -10.66 10.17
C THR A 36 -2.68 -9.61 9.12
N VAL A 37 -2.87 -8.33 9.44
CA VAL A 37 -2.41 -7.21 8.59
C VAL A 37 -0.91 -7.33 8.29
N GLY A 38 -0.11 -7.71 9.28
CA GLY A 38 1.33 -7.94 9.09
C GLY A 38 1.65 -9.07 8.12
N ALA A 39 0.83 -10.13 8.05
CA ALA A 39 1.02 -11.19 7.07
C ALA A 39 0.70 -10.71 5.64
N VAL A 40 -0.37 -9.94 5.46
CA VAL A 40 -0.72 -9.33 4.17
C VAL A 40 0.35 -8.32 3.74
N ALA A 41 0.78 -7.44 4.65
CA ALA A 41 1.84 -6.47 4.42
C ALA A 41 3.15 -7.17 3.99
N ARG A 42 3.57 -8.24 4.67
CA ARG A 42 4.75 -9.03 4.29
C ARG A 42 4.62 -9.63 2.89
N ALA A 43 3.45 -10.18 2.56
CA ALA A 43 3.19 -10.75 1.24
C ALA A 43 3.26 -9.70 0.12
N ALA A 44 2.92 -8.45 0.44
CA ALA A 44 2.97 -7.30 -0.45
C ALA A 44 4.29 -6.50 -0.40
N ASP A 45 5.32 -7.02 0.27
CA ASP A 45 6.62 -6.34 0.49
C ASP A 45 6.50 -4.94 1.13
N LEU A 46 5.53 -4.79 2.02
CA LEU A 46 5.32 -3.60 2.82
C LEU A 46 5.97 -3.77 4.20
N GLN A 47 6.61 -2.70 4.68
CA GLN A 47 7.24 -2.69 5.99
C GLN A 47 6.24 -2.99 7.12
N ILE A 48 6.65 -3.80 8.10
CA ILE A 48 5.89 -4.06 9.32
C ILE A 48 6.50 -3.22 10.44
N ALA A 49 5.84 -2.13 10.79
CA ALA A 49 6.25 -1.23 11.87
C ALA A 49 5.00 -0.75 12.62
N SER A 50 5.19 -0.20 13.82
CA SER A 50 4.10 0.46 14.56
C SER A 50 3.56 1.69 13.84
N ARG A 51 4.40 2.34 13.01
CA ARG A 51 4.06 3.50 12.18
C ARG A 51 4.70 3.37 10.80
N PRO A 52 4.10 2.57 9.90
CA PRO A 52 4.66 2.37 8.58
C PRO A 52 4.49 3.62 7.70
N ASP A 53 5.48 3.89 6.85
CA ASP A 53 5.45 5.02 5.91
C ASP A 53 4.49 4.80 4.75
N TRP A 54 4.15 3.55 4.43
CA TRP A 54 3.23 3.21 3.34
C TRP A 54 1.81 3.75 3.53
N ILE A 55 1.43 4.16 4.75
CA ILE A 55 0.18 4.91 4.99
C ILE A 55 0.21 6.26 4.26
N ARG A 56 1.39 6.89 4.14
CA ARG A 56 1.56 8.19 3.50
C ARG A 56 2.01 8.05 2.06
N TRP A 57 2.99 7.18 1.83
CA TRP A 57 3.68 7.07 0.56
C TRP A 57 4.14 5.65 0.29
N VAL A 58 3.84 5.16 -0.90
CA VAL A 58 4.25 3.84 -1.37
C VAL A 58 5.18 4.03 -2.57
N SER A 59 6.37 3.44 -2.51
CA SER A 59 7.35 3.56 -3.60
C SER A 59 6.87 2.86 -4.87
N ALA A 60 7.45 3.21 -6.01
CA ALA A 60 7.16 2.51 -7.27
C ALA A 60 7.41 0.99 -7.15
N ASP A 61 8.38 0.58 -6.34
CA ASP A 61 8.75 -0.82 -6.15
C ASP A 61 7.73 -1.54 -5.28
N GLN A 62 7.29 -0.88 -4.19
CA GLN A 62 6.22 -1.38 -3.34
C GLN A 62 4.89 -1.47 -4.10
N LEU A 63 4.57 -0.49 -4.96
CA LEU A 63 3.38 -0.58 -5.83
C LEU A 63 3.43 -1.83 -6.73
N ARG A 64 4.60 -2.17 -7.28
CA ARG A 64 4.76 -3.40 -8.07
C ARG A 64 4.60 -4.66 -7.22
N ALA A 65 5.16 -4.68 -6.01
CA ALA A 65 5.02 -5.80 -5.09
C ALA A 65 3.58 -6.01 -4.64
N VAL A 66 2.87 -4.93 -4.29
CA VAL A 66 1.45 -4.97 -3.92
C VAL A 66 0.60 -5.48 -5.08
N GLN A 67 0.81 -5.00 -6.30
CA GLN A 67 0.11 -5.50 -7.48
C GLN A 67 0.40 -6.99 -7.72
N ALA A 68 1.66 -7.41 -7.61
CA ALA A 68 2.06 -8.80 -7.80
C ALA A 68 1.42 -9.72 -6.75
N ALA A 69 1.32 -9.27 -5.50
CA ALA A 69 0.76 -10.04 -4.40
C ALA A 69 -0.78 -10.06 -4.43
N THR A 70 -1.44 -8.96 -4.76
CA THR A 70 -2.90 -8.80 -4.55
C THR A 70 -3.71 -8.79 -5.83
N GLY A 71 -3.06 -8.54 -6.97
CA GLY A 71 -3.74 -8.30 -8.25
C GLY A 71 -4.39 -6.91 -8.37
N VAL A 72 -4.36 -6.08 -7.33
CA VAL A 72 -4.90 -4.72 -7.35
C VAL A 72 -4.00 -3.82 -8.21
N PRO A 73 -4.57 -2.99 -9.11
CA PRO A 73 -3.79 -2.09 -9.96
C PRO A 73 -3.00 -1.04 -9.16
N ARG A 74 -1.84 -0.64 -9.70
CA ARG A 74 -0.91 0.28 -9.01
C ARG A 74 -1.54 1.64 -8.75
N GLU A 75 -2.35 2.13 -9.69
CA GLU A 75 -3.08 3.38 -9.58
C GLU A 75 -4.12 3.35 -8.46
N ALA A 76 -4.81 2.22 -8.25
CA ALA A 76 -5.74 2.04 -7.14
C ALA A 76 -4.99 2.05 -5.81
N VAL A 77 -3.85 1.37 -5.72
CA VAL A 77 -2.99 1.41 -4.51
C VAL A 77 -2.49 2.82 -4.22
N ARG A 78 -2.08 3.58 -5.24
CA ARG A 78 -1.65 4.97 -5.07
C ARG A 78 -2.79 5.87 -4.60
N ALA A 79 -3.99 5.70 -5.12
CA ALA A 79 -5.19 6.47 -4.73
C ALA A 79 -5.55 6.29 -3.23
N MET A 80 -5.20 5.15 -2.64
CA MET A 80 -5.40 4.87 -1.21
C MET A 80 -4.36 5.53 -0.28
N THR A 81 -3.38 6.24 -0.85
CA THR A 81 -2.30 6.88 -0.10
C THR A 81 -2.38 8.39 -0.24
N LEU A 82 -1.82 9.09 0.74
CA LEU A 82 -1.77 10.55 0.72
C LEU A 82 -0.92 11.13 -0.41
N SER A 83 -0.05 10.32 -1.03
CA SER A 83 0.74 10.71 -2.21
C SER A 83 -0.10 11.16 -3.41
N THR A 84 -1.39 10.80 -3.46
CA THR A 84 -2.32 11.30 -4.48
C THR A 84 -2.67 12.78 -4.29
N TYR A 85 -2.54 13.31 -3.08
CA TYR A 85 -2.84 14.71 -2.75
C TYR A 85 -1.60 15.61 -2.70
N ASP A 86 -0.41 15.05 -2.93
CA ASP A 86 0.85 15.79 -2.94
C ASP A 86 0.88 16.81 -4.09
N GLY A 87 1.13 18.08 -3.78
CA GLY A 87 1.08 19.20 -4.73
C GLY A 87 -0.33 19.67 -5.11
N VAL A 88 -1.39 19.07 -4.56
CA VAL A 88 -2.80 19.47 -4.79
C VAL A 88 -3.45 20.00 -3.51
N ALA A 89 -3.42 19.22 -2.44
CA ALA A 89 -4.04 19.56 -1.15
C ALA A 89 -3.09 19.36 0.05
N LEU A 90 -1.90 18.83 -0.19
CA LEU A 90 -0.88 18.54 0.81
C LEU A 90 0.50 18.75 0.17
N GLU A 91 1.47 19.21 0.95
CA GLU A 91 2.90 19.13 0.57
C GLU A 91 3.56 18.03 1.39
N LEU A 92 4.13 17.03 0.70
CA LEU A 92 4.97 16.02 1.30
C LEU A 92 6.44 16.39 1.09
N ASP A 93 7.25 16.21 2.14
CA ASP A 93 8.69 16.32 2.03
C ASP A 93 9.25 15.29 1.02
N PRO A 94 9.99 15.71 0.00
CA PRO A 94 10.40 14.82 -1.10
C PRO A 94 11.45 13.78 -0.66
N VAL A 95 12.04 13.93 0.52
CA VAL A 95 13.07 13.02 1.05
C VAL A 95 12.50 12.08 2.11
N SER A 96 11.68 12.61 3.02
CA SER A 96 11.15 11.90 4.19
C SER A 96 9.67 11.51 4.04
N HIS A 97 8.98 12.02 3.03
CA HIS A 97 7.54 11.83 2.77
C HIS A 97 6.66 12.13 3.99
N ARG A 98 7.12 13.05 4.83
CA ARG A 98 6.36 13.59 5.96
C ARG A 98 5.55 14.78 5.48
N ARG A 99 4.38 14.96 6.10
CA ARG A 99 3.54 16.13 5.85
C ARG A 99 4.25 17.40 6.32
N PHE A 100 4.20 18.46 5.52
CA PHE A 100 4.36 19.81 6.03
C PHE A 100 3.01 20.34 6.55
N ARG A 101 3.03 21.13 7.63
CA ARG A 101 1.89 22.02 7.92
C ARG A 101 2.00 23.18 6.96
N SER A 102 1.03 23.33 6.06
CA SER A 102 0.84 24.60 5.37
C SER A 102 0.44 25.63 6.43
N ALA A 103 1.26 26.67 6.59
CA ALA A 103 0.89 27.85 7.35
C ALA A 103 -0.16 28.60 6.52
N LEU A 104 -1.43 28.32 6.79
CA LEU A 104 -2.49 29.30 6.53
C LEU A 104 -2.43 30.37 7.61
#